data_AF-A0A5K1EHV4-F1
#
_entry.id   AF-A0A5K1EHV4-F1
#
_cell.length_a   1.000
_cell.length_b   1.000
_cell.length_c   1.000
_cell.angle_alpha   90.00
_cell.angle_beta   90.00
_cell.angle_gamma   90.00
#
_symmetry.space_group_name_H-M   'P 1'
#
loop_
_entity.id
_entity.type
_entity.pdbx_description
1 polymer ?
#
loop_
_entity_poly.entity_id
_entity_poly.type
_entity_poly.pdbx_seq_one_letter_code
_entity_poly.pdbx_strand_id
1 'polypeptide(L)' 'GDGALFCGLHVDNGRIKGTMKKALREVIEKYNLSVRLTPNQNIILCDIRRAWKRPITTTLAQAGLL' A
#
# COMPACT_ATOMS: atom_id res chain seq x y z
N GLY A 1 0.48 -20.30 -7.96
CA GLY A 1 0.63 -18.87 -7.64
C GLY A 1 1.82 -18.33 -8.42
N ASP A 2 1.78 -17.05 -8.79
CA ASP A 2 2.80 -16.36 -9.59
C ASP A 2 4.00 -15.84 -8.78
N GLY A 3 3.95 -15.97 -7.45
CA GLY A 3 5.05 -15.62 -6.54
C GLY A 3 5.08 -14.15 -6.10
N ALA A 4 4.11 -13.33 -6.54
CA ALA A 4 3.93 -11.96 -6.09
C ALA A 4 3.39 -11.90 -4.64
N LEU A 5 3.64 -10.77 -3.98
CA LEU A 5 3.14 -10.47 -2.64
C LEU A 5 1.96 -9.49 -2.72
N PHE A 6 1.21 -9.42 -1.63
CA PHE A 6 0.24 -8.36 -1.37
C PHE A 6 0.47 -7.75 0.01
N CYS A 7 0.00 -6.52 0.21
CA CYS A 7 0.10 -5.81 1.48
C CYS A 7 -1.25 -5.20 1.83
N GLY A 8 -1.88 -5.70 2.90
CA GLY A 8 -3.09 -5.12 3.48
C GLY A 8 -2.71 -3.94 4.38
N LEU A 9 -3.35 -2.79 4.14
CA LEU A 9 -3.15 -1.56 4.89
C LEU A 9 -4.44 -1.25 5.65
N HIS A 10 -4.31 -1.17 6.98
CA HIS A 10 -5.38 -0.67 7.83
C HIS A 10 -5.54 0.83 7.62
N VAL A 11 -6.78 1.29 7.45
CA VAL A 11 -7.11 2.70 7.25
C VAL A 11 -8.30 3.05 8.14
N ASP A 12 -8.06 3.90 9.14
CA ASP A 12 -9.11 4.32 10.06
C ASP A 12 -10.27 5.01 9.32
N ASN A 13 -11.44 4.38 9.36
CA ASN A 13 -12.66 4.82 8.67
C ASN A 13 -12.47 5.07 7.17
N GLY A 14 -11.52 4.38 6.53
CA GLY A 14 -11.18 4.56 5.11
C GLY A 14 -10.65 5.94 4.73
N ARG A 15 -10.27 6.78 5.71
CA ARG A 15 -9.89 8.16 5.44
C ARG A 15 -8.42 8.30 5.10
N ILE A 16 -8.14 8.61 3.83
CA ILE A 16 -6.78 8.84 3.34
C ILE A 16 -6.58 10.32 3.00
N LYS A 17 -5.70 10.99 3.75
CA LYS A 17 -5.40 12.43 3.61
C LYS A 17 -3.94 12.74 3.95
N GLY A 18 -3.49 13.96 3.65
CA GLY A 18 -2.16 14.44 4.04
C GLY A 18 -1.00 13.55 3.57
N THR A 19 -0.06 13.27 4.48
CA THR A 19 1.14 12.46 4.24
C THR A 19 0.81 11.04 3.79
N MET A 20 -0.19 10.40 4.40
CA MET A 20 -0.70 9.08 4.02
C MET A 20 -1.12 9.04 2.53
N LYS A 21 -1.89 10.04 2.09
CA LYS A 21 -2.35 10.16 0.69
C LYS A 21 -1.18 10.34 -0.27
N LYS A 22 -0.14 11.06 0.13
CA LYS A 22 1.05 11.32 -0.69
C LYS A 22 1.88 10.04 -0.85
N ALA A 23 2.22 9.40 0.27
CA ALA A 23 3.04 8.19 0.29
C ALA A 23 2.36 7.02 -0.44
N LEU A 24 1.06 6.82 -0.21
CA LEU A 24 0.32 5.76 -0.90
C LEU A 24 0.32 5.94 -2.42
N ARG A 25 0.10 7.18 -2.91
CA ARG A 25 0.17 7.49 -4.35
C ARG A 25 1.56 7.25 -4.92
N GLU A 26 2.60 7.75 -4.23
CA GLU A 26 3.99 7.58 -4.66
C GLU A 26 4.34 6.09 -4.81
N VAL A 27 3.95 5.26 -3.84
CA VAL A 27 4.17 3.81 -3.89
C VAL A 27 3.41 3.17 -5.05
N ILE A 28 2.13 3.50 -5.24
CA ILE A 28 1.31 2.93 -6.32
C ILE A 28 1.89 3.30 -7.69
N GLU A 29 2.19 4.57 -7.92
CA GLU A 29 2.70 5.07 -9.21
C GLU A 29 4.11 4.55 -9.50
N LYS A 30 5.01 4.58 -8.51
CA LYS A 30 6.41 4.17 -8.70
C LYS A 30 6.55 2.69 -9.06
N TYR A 31 5.70 1.83 -8.50
CA TYR A 31 5.78 0.38 -8.69
C TYR A 31 4.67 -0.17 -9.59
N ASN A 32 3.79 0.69 -10.10
CA ASN A 32 2.61 0.34 -10.91
C ASN A 32 1.77 -0.77 -10.25
N LEU A 33 1.46 -0.60 -8.97
CA LEU A 33 0.73 -1.61 -8.19
C LEU A 33 -0.77 -1.56 -8.48
N SER A 34 -1.39 -2.73 -8.64
CA SER A 34 -2.84 -2.84 -8.59
C SER A 34 -3.34 -2.62 -7.15
N VAL A 35 -4.51 -1.99 -7.00
CA VAL A 35 -5.10 -1.65 -5.70
C VAL A 35 -6.49 -2.23 -5.59
N ARG A 36 -6.82 -2.83 -4.43
CA ARG A 36 -8.16 -3.28 -4.11
C ARG A 36 -8.65 -2.57 -2.85
N LEU A 37 -9.87 -2.03 -2.91
CA LEU A 37 -10.58 -1.57 -1.72
C LEU A 37 -11.32 -2.76 -1.10
N THR A 38 -11.34 -2.83 0.22
CA THR A 38 -12.02 -3.90 0.97
C THR A 38 -13.33 -3.39 1.58
N PRO A 39 -14.30 -4.27 1.89
CA PRO A 39 -15.54 -3.89 2.57
C PRO A 39 -15.32 -3.22 3.95
N ASN A 40 -14.20 -3.52 4.60
CA ASN A 40 -13.80 -2.93 5.89
C ASN A 40 -13.11 -1.57 5.73
N GLN A 41 -13.24 -0.93 4.56
CA GLN A 41 -12.64 0.37 4.24
C GLN A 41 -11.09 0.40 4.26
N ASN A 42 -10.47 -0.79 4.25
CA ASN A 42 -9.02 -0.96 4.13
C ASN A 42 -8.58 -1.09 2.66
N ILE A 43 -7.27 -0.99 2.43
CA ILE A 43 -6.64 -1.12 1.12
C ILE A 43 -5.79 -2.37 1.05
N ILE A 44 -5.77 -3.03 -0.11
CA ILE A 44 -4.77 -4.06 -0.44
C ILE A 44 -3.97 -3.58 -1.64
N LEU A 45 -2.65 -3.49 -1.47
CA LEU A 45 -1.69 -3.36 -2.56
C LEU A 45 -1.35 -4.74 -3.11
N CYS A 46 -1.50 -4.94 -4.41
CA CYS A 46 -1.27 -6.21 -5.10
C CYS A 46 -0.02 -6.17 -5.97
N ASP A 47 0.34 -7.33 -6.53
CA ASP A 47 1.40 -7.48 -7.54
C ASP A 47 2.79 -7.00 -7.07
N ILE A 48 3.05 -7.07 -5.76
CA ILE A 48 4.31 -6.62 -5.17
C ILE A 48 5.39 -7.65 -5.42
N ARG A 49 6.42 -7.28 -6.20
CA ARG A 49 7.62 -8.12 -6.34
C ARG A 49 8.36 -8.20 -5.01
N ARG A 50 8.92 -9.37 -4.69
CA ARG A 50 9.65 -9.62 -3.42
C ARG A 50 10.76 -8.60 -3.14
N ALA A 51 11.48 -8.17 -4.17
CA ALA A 51 12.52 -7.16 -4.08
C ALA A 51 12.01 -5.78 -3.62
N TRP A 52 10.74 -5.48 -3.83
CA TRP A 52 10.12 -4.21 -3.47
C TRP A 52 9.54 -4.18 -2.06
N LYS A 53 9.48 -5.33 -1.38
CA LYS A 53 8.88 -5.44 -0.04
C LYS A 53 9.45 -4.38 0.90
N ARG A 54 10.78 -4.35 1.05
CA ARG A 54 11.44 -3.45 2.01
C ARG A 54 11.21 -1.97 1.71
N PRO A 55 11.50 -1.45 0.49
CA PRO A 55 11.28 -0.03 0.22
C PRO A 55 9.81 0.37 0.34
N ILE A 56 8.86 -0.46 -0.11
CA ILE A 56 7.42 -0.18 0.06
C ILE A 56 7.06 -0.09 1.54
N THR A 57 7.45 -1.08 2.35
CA THR A 57 7.12 -1.08 3.78
C THR A 57 7.71 0.11 4.53
N THR A 58 8.93 0.54 4.18
CA THR A 58 9.57 1.71 4.78
C THR A 58 8.82 3.00 4.46
N THR A 59 8.46 3.24 3.20
CA THR A 59 7.70 4.43 2.79
C THR A 59 6.32 4.49 3.46
N LEU A 60 5.63 3.35 3.55
CA LEU A 60 4.31 3.28 4.17
C LEU A 60 4.38 3.48 5.70
N ALA A 61 5.37 2.89 6.38
CA ALA A 61 5.57 3.08 7.82
C ALA A 61 5.88 4.55 8.17
N GLN A 62 6.72 5.22 7.39
CA GLN A 62 7.00 6.66 7.56
C GLN A 62 5.76 7.55 7.41
N ALA A 63 4.73 7.05 6.72
CA ALA A 63 3.46 7.76 6.52
C ALA A 63 2.35 7.32 7.50
N GLY A 64 2.64 6.40 8.44
CA GLY A 64 1.69 5.90 9.42
C GLY A 64 0.70 4.86 8.88
N LEU A 65 1.07 4.12 7.83
CA LEU A 65 0.25 3.04 7.25
C LEU A 65 0.69 1.63 7.69
N LEU A 66 1.82 1.53 8.39
CA LEU A 66 2.44 0.30 8.92
C LEU A 66 3.16 0.58 10.24
#